data_AF-A0A813SG80-F1
#
_entry.id   AF-A0A813SG80-F1
#
_cell.length_a   1.000
_cell.length_b   1.000
_cell.length_c   1.000
_cell.angle_alpha   90.00
_cell.angle_beta   90.00
_cell.angle_gamma   90.00
#
_symmetry.space_group_name_H-M   'P 1'
#
loop_
_entity.id
_entity.type
_entity.pdbx_description
1 polymer ?
#
loop_
_entity_poly.entity_id
_entity_poly.type
_entity_poly.pdbx_seq_one_letter_code
_entity_poly.pdbx_strand_id
1 'polypeptide(L)'
;MHKFTVLILSVILVQLSYACYITNCPIGGKRSSSFKLNHLTHDCPRCGMNGQCFGPSICCSSLGCRIGHPSDIRQCSVESQSTVPCLIKGAVCSTVPNGRCAANRVCCGTELCRMDESCSIIANQDDE
;
A
#
# COMPACT_ATOMS: atom_id res chain seq x y z
N MET A 1 47.26 -24.26 -1.47
CA MET A 1 46.21 -24.27 -0.44
C MET A 1 45.24 -23.10 -0.60
N HIS A 2 45.71 -21.85 -0.70
CA HIS A 2 44.85 -20.67 -0.85
C HIS A 2 43.88 -20.69 -2.05
N LYS A 3 44.33 -21.17 -3.23
CA LYS A 3 43.47 -21.33 -4.42
C LYS A 3 42.33 -22.33 -4.21
N PHE A 4 42.59 -23.41 -3.46
CA PHE A 4 41.57 -24.39 -3.09
C PHE A 4 40.58 -23.82 -2.08
N THR A 5 41.06 -23.04 -1.10
CA THR A 5 40.20 -22.36 -0.12
C THR A 5 39.24 -21.36 -0.79
N VAL A 6 39.74 -20.57 -1.76
CA VAL A 6 38.91 -19.62 -2.52
C VAL A 6 37.85 -20.35 -3.35
N LEU A 7 38.21 -21.47 -3.98
CA LEU A 7 37.27 -22.26 -4.78
C LEU A 7 36.21 -22.94 -3.91
N ILE A 8 36.56 -23.37 -2.70
CA ILE A 8 35.59 -23.92 -1.74
C ILE A 8 34.63 -22.84 -1.25
N LEU A 9 35.14 -21.64 -0.93
CA LEU A 9 34.32 -20.50 -0.49
C LEU A 9 33.31 -20.07 -1.56
N SER A 10 33.75 -19.97 -2.83
CA SER A 10 32.84 -19.58 -3.92
C SER A 10 31.72 -20.59 -4.14
N VAL A 11 32.02 -21.89 -4.05
CA VAL A 11 31.01 -22.96 -4.16
C VAL A 11 29.99 -22.87 -3.02
N ILE A 12 30.42 -22.61 -1.78
CA ILE A 12 29.53 -22.46 -0.63
C ILE A 12 28.58 -21.27 -0.81
N LEU A 13 29.09 -20.12 -1.27
CA LEU A 13 28.29 -18.91 -1.53
C LEU A 13 27.19 -19.15 -2.57
N VAL A 14 27.51 -19.86 -3.65
CA VAL A 14 26.54 -20.19 -4.71
C VAL A 14 25.43 -21.08 -4.16
N GLN A 15 25.76 -22.10 -3.37
CA GLN A 15 24.75 -23.01 -2.82
C GLN A 15 23.83 -22.32 -1.80
N LEU A 16 24.37 -21.42 -0.98
CA LEU A 16 23.56 -20.60 -0.07
C LEU A 16 22.60 -19.68 -0.82
N SER A 17 23.06 -19.08 -1.93
CA SER A 17 22.20 -18.23 -2.77
C SER A 17 21.05 -19.02 -3.40
N TYR A 18 21.28 -20.26 -3.81
CA TYR A 18 20.26 -21.13 -4.38
C TYR A 18 19.24 -21.62 -3.35
N ALA A 19 19.68 -21.87 -2.10
CA ALA A 19 18.77 -22.24 -1.01
C ALA A 19 17.86 -21.07 -0.58
N CYS A 20 18.33 -19.82 -0.69
CA CYS A 20 17.52 -18.63 -0.47
C CYS A 20 16.71 -18.20 -1.71
N TYR A 21 16.93 -18.86 -2.85
CA TYR A 21 16.19 -18.58 -4.08
C TYR A 21 14.83 -19.29 -4.02
N ILE A 22 13.81 -18.57 -3.57
CA ILE A 22 12.43 -19.06 -3.51
C ILE A 22 11.90 -19.24 -4.94
N THR A 23 11.92 -20.47 -5.45
CA THR A 23 11.39 -20.85 -6.77
C THR A 23 9.91 -21.22 -6.75
N ASN A 24 9.39 -21.58 -5.58
CA ASN A 24 7.99 -21.94 -5.35
C ASN A 24 7.22 -20.77 -4.73
N CYS A 25 7.22 -19.62 -5.42
CA CYS A 25 6.28 -18.59 -5.07
C CYS A 25 4.89 -19.07 -5.53
N PRO A 26 3.91 -19.29 -4.63
CA PRO A 26 2.59 -19.72 -5.05
C PRO A 26 2.00 -18.73 -6.06
N ILE A 27 1.26 -19.24 -7.04
CA ILE A 27 0.45 -18.42 -7.94
C ILE A 27 -0.42 -17.52 -7.05
N GLY A 28 -0.23 -16.19 -7.15
CA GLY A 28 -0.84 -15.24 -6.21
C GLY A 28 0.11 -14.35 -5.39
N GLY A 29 1.41 -14.24 -5.73
CA GLY A 29 2.22 -13.13 -5.23
C GLY A 29 1.53 -11.78 -5.49
N LYS A 30 1.81 -10.72 -4.71
CA LYS A 30 1.05 -9.43 -4.65
C LYS A 30 0.76 -8.71 -6.00
N ARG A 31 1.28 -9.21 -7.12
CA ARG A 31 1.13 -8.68 -8.49
C ARG A 31 0.53 -9.70 -9.49
N SER A 32 0.23 -10.93 -9.07
CA SER A 32 -0.30 -12.02 -9.91
C SER A 32 -1.83 -12.01 -10.00
N SER A 33 -2.50 -10.98 -9.50
CA SER A 33 -3.95 -10.80 -9.61
C SER A 33 -4.31 -10.35 -11.03
N SER A 34 -4.12 -11.25 -11.99
CA SER A 34 -4.93 -11.25 -13.20
C SER A 34 -5.91 -12.41 -13.12
N PHE A 35 -7.18 -12.01 -13.08
CA PHE A 35 -8.30 -12.69 -13.71
C PHE A 35 -9.13 -13.64 -12.84
N LYS A 36 -10.40 -13.22 -12.65
CA LYS A 36 -11.56 -13.93 -12.09
C LYS A 36 -11.70 -13.99 -10.57
N LEU A 37 -11.85 -12.83 -9.93
CA LEU A 37 -12.84 -12.70 -8.87
C LEU A 37 -13.68 -11.46 -9.18
N ASN A 38 -14.87 -11.68 -9.74
CA ASN A 38 -15.85 -10.62 -9.92
C ASN A 38 -16.02 -9.89 -8.59
N HIS A 39 -15.75 -8.58 -8.58
CA HIS A 39 -16.55 -7.63 -7.81
C HIS A 39 -16.58 -7.83 -6.27
N LEU A 40 -15.43 -8.11 -5.65
CA LEU A 40 -15.29 -8.05 -4.19
C LEU A 40 -14.25 -6.98 -3.78
N THR A 41 -14.28 -5.81 -4.40
CA THR A 41 -13.58 -4.64 -3.86
C THR A 41 -14.22 -4.24 -2.54
N HIS A 42 -13.45 -4.23 -1.46
CA HIS A 42 -13.88 -3.73 -0.16
C HIS A 42 -13.39 -2.30 0.08
N ASP A 43 -14.05 -1.55 0.96
CA ASP A 43 -13.54 -0.26 1.42
C ASP A 43 -12.23 -0.45 2.19
N CYS A 44 -11.24 0.43 1.96
CA CYS A 44 -9.99 0.38 2.73
C CYS A 44 -10.27 0.51 4.24
N PRO A 45 -9.43 -0.12 5.10
CA PRO A 45 -9.65 -0.11 6.55
C PRO A 45 -9.84 1.29 7.11
N ARG A 46 -10.71 1.39 8.12
CA ARG A 46 -10.88 2.64 8.86
C ARG A 46 -9.77 2.82 9.89
N CYS A 47 -9.43 4.07 10.15
CA CYS A 47 -8.41 4.45 11.11
C CYS A 47 -8.84 5.75 11.83
N GLY A 48 -8.39 5.93 13.08
CA GLY A 48 -8.77 7.09 13.89
C GLY A 48 -10.29 7.37 13.96
N MET A 49 -10.65 8.65 14.08
CA MET A 49 -12.05 9.10 14.11
C MET A 49 -12.51 9.43 12.68
N ASN A 50 -13.37 8.56 12.13
CA ASN A 50 -13.93 8.69 10.78
C ASN A 50 -12.87 8.83 9.66
N GLY A 51 -11.68 8.26 9.87
CA GLY A 51 -10.61 8.25 8.88
C GLY A 51 -10.59 6.96 8.06
N GLN A 52 -9.95 7.03 6.90
CA GLN A 52 -9.67 5.92 6.01
C GLN A 52 -8.17 5.81 5.77
N CYS A 53 -7.69 4.57 5.64
CA CYS A 53 -6.31 4.28 5.30
C CYS A 53 -6.04 4.53 3.80
N PHE A 54 -5.01 5.32 3.50
CA PHE A 54 -4.52 5.56 2.13
C PHE A 54 -3.25 4.76 1.82
N GLY A 55 -2.55 4.31 2.85
CA GLY A 55 -1.34 3.50 2.78
C GLY A 55 -1.05 2.83 4.13
N PRO A 56 0.00 2.01 4.24
CA PRO A 56 0.28 1.22 5.45
C PRO A 56 0.56 2.08 6.69
N SER A 57 0.91 3.35 6.52
CA SER A 57 1.21 4.30 7.59
C SER A 57 0.47 5.65 7.44
N ILE A 58 -0.52 5.74 6.56
CA ILE A 58 -1.22 7.00 6.24
C ILE A 58 -2.71 6.85 6.54
N CYS A 59 -3.20 7.68 7.45
CA CYS A 59 -4.60 7.76 7.83
C CYS A 59 -5.13 9.17 7.58
N CYS A 60 -6.23 9.30 6.84
CA CYS A 60 -6.83 10.59 6.51
C CYS A 60 -8.31 10.64 6.84
N SER A 61 -8.77 11.77 7.34
CA SER A 61 -10.19 12.11 7.51
C SER A 61 -10.47 13.50 6.92
N SER A 62 -11.72 13.93 6.97
CA SER A 62 -12.11 15.29 6.55
C SER A 62 -11.34 16.41 7.27
N LEU A 63 -10.81 16.15 8.47
CA LEU A 63 -10.03 17.10 9.26
C LEU A 63 -8.56 17.20 8.82
N GLY A 64 -8.04 16.20 8.10
CA GLY A 64 -6.64 16.14 7.68
C GLY A 64 -6.06 14.73 7.71
N CYS A 65 -4.75 14.65 7.50
CA CYS A 65 -4.01 13.39 7.39
C CYS A 65 -2.92 13.28 8.45
N ARG A 66 -2.75 12.07 9.00
CA ARG A 66 -1.65 11.68 9.86
C ARG A 66 -0.80 10.62 9.17
N ILE A 67 0.50 10.78 9.27
CA ILE A 67 1.49 9.90 8.65
C ILE A 67 2.42 9.38 9.75
N GLY A 68 2.60 8.06 9.82
CA GLY A 68 3.55 7.42 10.73
C GLY A 68 3.08 7.29 12.18
N HIS A 69 1.80 7.52 12.47
CA HIS A 69 1.27 7.34 13.83
C HIS A 69 1.13 5.84 14.16
N PRO A 70 1.62 5.36 15.31
CA PRO A 70 1.70 3.92 15.61
C PRO A 70 0.34 3.21 15.65
N SER A 71 -0.74 3.87 16.09
CA SER A 71 -2.09 3.27 16.02
C SER A 71 -2.55 3.08 14.58
N ASP A 72 -2.27 4.05 13.72
CA ASP A 72 -2.70 4.08 12.32
C ASP A 72 -1.91 3.04 11.51
N ILE A 73 -0.60 2.88 11.80
CA ILE A 73 0.22 1.83 11.20
C ILE A 73 -0.38 0.44 11.46
N ARG A 74 -0.78 0.15 12.70
CA ARG A 74 -1.36 -1.16 13.04
C ARG A 74 -2.68 -1.41 12.32
N GLN A 75 -3.52 -0.39 12.18
CA GLN A 75 -4.82 -0.51 11.50
C GLN A 75 -4.65 -0.64 9.98
N CYS A 76 -3.82 0.19 9.37
CA CYS A 76 -3.66 0.25 7.92
C CYS A 76 -2.76 -0.86 7.36
N SER A 77 -1.84 -1.42 8.15
CA SER A 77 -1.00 -2.54 7.72
C SER A 77 -1.78 -3.84 7.49
N VAL A 78 -3.03 -3.94 8.00
CA VAL A 78 -3.91 -5.08 7.75
C VAL A 78 -4.21 -5.22 6.25
N GLU A 79 -4.35 -4.10 5.53
CA GLU A 79 -4.60 -4.13 4.08
C GLU A 79 -3.45 -4.75 3.29
N SER A 80 -2.21 -4.65 3.80
CA SER A 80 -1.04 -5.25 3.13
C SER A 80 -1.06 -6.78 3.09
N GLN A 81 -1.94 -7.39 3.90
CA GLN A 81 -2.18 -8.84 3.95
C GLN A 81 -3.39 -9.26 3.10
N SER A 82 -4.18 -8.31 2.60
CA SER A 82 -5.30 -8.58 1.70
C SER A 82 -4.79 -9.01 0.32
N THR A 83 -5.44 -10.01 -0.26
CA THR A 83 -5.20 -10.46 -1.64
C THR A 83 -6.04 -9.69 -2.66
N VAL A 84 -7.01 -8.91 -2.20
CA VAL A 84 -7.92 -8.09 -3.02
C VAL A 84 -7.65 -6.62 -2.73
N PRO A 85 -7.53 -5.75 -3.75
CA PRO A 85 -7.29 -4.34 -3.52
C PRO A 85 -8.54 -3.66 -2.92
N CYS A 86 -8.33 -2.84 -1.90
CA CYS A 86 -9.36 -1.98 -1.36
C CYS A 86 -9.61 -0.72 -2.18
N LEU A 87 -10.78 -0.10 -1.97
CA LEU A 87 -11.18 1.16 -2.57
C LEU A 87 -10.99 2.32 -1.58
N ILE A 88 -10.22 3.32 -2.01
CA ILE A 88 -10.09 4.61 -1.32
C ILE A 88 -11.18 5.55 -1.80
N LYS A 89 -11.91 6.22 -0.91
CA LYS A 89 -12.94 7.20 -1.29
C LYS A 89 -12.31 8.53 -1.71
N GLY A 90 -13.03 9.29 -2.54
CA GLY A 90 -12.61 10.62 -2.98
C GLY A 90 -12.22 10.70 -4.46
N ALA A 91 -12.27 11.93 -4.99
CA ALA A 91 -11.92 12.22 -6.37
C ALA A 91 -10.43 12.00 -6.63
N VAL A 92 -10.08 11.64 -7.86
CA VAL A 92 -8.69 11.58 -8.31
C VAL A 92 -8.08 12.98 -8.37
N CYS A 93 -6.82 13.11 -7.98
CA CYS A 93 -6.08 14.36 -7.98
C CYS A 93 -4.80 14.24 -8.81
N SER A 94 -4.28 15.38 -9.29
CA SER A 94 -3.19 15.40 -10.28
C SER A 94 -1.81 15.48 -9.62
N THR A 95 -1.74 15.96 -8.38
CA THR A 95 -0.46 16.26 -7.72
C THR A 95 0.34 15.02 -7.33
N VAL A 96 -0.36 13.92 -7.02
CA VAL A 96 0.26 12.63 -6.65
C VAL A 96 -0.20 11.60 -7.69
N PRO A 97 0.71 10.81 -8.29
CA PRO A 97 0.32 9.78 -9.25
C PRO A 97 -0.58 8.75 -8.57
N ASN A 98 -1.73 8.47 -9.19
CA ASN A 98 -2.81 7.64 -8.62
C ASN A 98 -3.31 8.12 -7.25
N GLY A 99 -3.13 9.40 -6.94
CA GLY A 99 -3.59 10.01 -5.69
C GLY A 99 -5.09 10.25 -5.70
N ARG A 100 -5.66 10.29 -4.49
CA ARG A 100 -7.05 10.69 -4.25
C ARG A 100 -7.13 11.79 -3.20
N CYS A 101 -8.15 12.63 -3.32
CA CYS A 101 -8.44 13.68 -2.37
C CYS A 101 -8.85 13.08 -1.03
N ALA A 102 -8.02 13.34 -0.01
CA ALA A 102 -8.16 12.75 1.31
C ALA A 102 -8.75 13.71 2.33
N ALA A 103 -8.49 15.00 2.18
CA ALA A 103 -8.99 16.09 3.01
C ALA A 103 -9.02 17.41 2.21
N ASN A 104 -9.40 18.51 2.86
CA ASN A 104 -9.48 19.81 2.19
C ASN A 104 -8.10 20.23 1.66
N ARG A 105 -8.01 20.38 0.35
CA ARG A 105 -6.79 20.66 -0.40
C ARG A 105 -5.66 19.67 -0.18
N VAL A 106 -5.95 18.42 0.18
CA VAL A 106 -4.93 17.39 0.40
C VAL A 106 -5.18 16.21 -0.54
N CYS A 107 -4.18 15.93 -1.38
CA CYS A 107 -4.11 14.78 -2.28
C CYS A 107 -3.14 13.75 -1.71
N CYS A 108 -3.58 12.52 -1.48
CA CYS A 108 -2.77 11.45 -0.92
C CYS A 108 -2.69 10.24 -1.84
N GLY A 109 -1.49 9.66 -1.93
CA GLY A 109 -1.26 8.31 -2.45
C GLY A 109 -0.89 7.35 -1.32
N THR A 110 -0.29 6.22 -1.68
CA THR A 110 0.09 5.15 -0.74
C THR A 110 1.30 5.48 0.14
N GLU A 111 2.14 6.41 -0.29
CA GLU A 111 3.42 6.71 0.36
C GLU A 111 3.53 8.17 0.83
N LEU A 112 2.84 9.10 0.18
CA LEU A 112 2.93 10.52 0.48
C LEU A 112 1.61 11.25 0.21
N CYS A 113 1.51 12.43 0.83
CA CYS A 113 0.44 13.39 0.59
C CYS A 113 1.05 14.73 0.18
N ARG A 114 0.36 15.46 -0.71
CA ARG A 114 0.70 16.83 -1.08
C ARG A 114 -0.56 17.68 -1.09
N MET A 115 -0.39 18.98 -0.87
CA MET A 115 -1.47 19.94 -1.07
C MET A 115 -1.85 20.00 -2.56
N ASP A 116 -3.13 19.98 -2.86
CA ASP A 116 -3.70 20.08 -4.21
C ASP A 116 -4.97 20.92 -4.16
N GLU A 117 -5.01 22.02 -4.90
CA GLU A 117 -6.16 22.94 -4.92
C GLU A 117 -7.40 22.33 -5.56
N SER A 118 -7.22 21.30 -6.40
CA SER A 118 -8.32 20.54 -7.03
C SER A 118 -9.15 19.78 -6.00
N CYS A 119 -8.55 19.44 -4.85
CA CYS A 119 -9.22 18.79 -3.75
C CYS A 119 -10.02 19.81 -2.94
N SER A 120 -11.23 20.13 -3.38
CA SER A 120 -12.19 20.87 -2.57
C SER A 120 -13.08 19.87 -1.82
N ILE A 121 -13.33 20.10 -0.52
CA ILE A 121 -14.40 19.38 0.17
C ILE A 121 -15.72 19.98 -0.31
N ILE A 122 -16.15 19.62 -1.52
CA ILE A 122 -17.57 19.61 -1.81
C ILE A 122 -18.03 18.34 -1.10
N ALA A 123 -18.77 18.51 -0.01
CA ALA A 123 -19.47 17.42 0.64
C ALA A 123 -20.51 16.87 -0.33
N ASN A 124 -20.09 16.08 -1.32
CA ASN A 124 -20.97 15.20 -2.07
C ASN A 124 -21.26 14.03 -1.14
N GLN A 125 -22.19 14.32 -0.25
CA GLN A 125 -22.85 13.40 0.63
C GLN A 125 -24.00 12.79 -0.17
N ASP A 126 -23.65 12.08 -1.24
CA ASP A 126 -24.59 11.33 -2.06
C ASP A 126 -24.07 9.90 -2.12
N ASP A 127 -24.60 9.06 -1.24
CA ASP A 127 -24.96 7.69 -1.56
C ASP A 127 -26.12 7.35 -0.61
N GLU A 128 -27.32 7.35 -1.19
CA GLU A 128 -28.64 7.00 -0.65
C GLU A 128 -28.69 5.58 -0.06
#